data_AF-A0A0K1QVP8-F1
#
_entry.id   AF-A0A0K1QVP8-F1
#
_cell.length_a   1.000
_cell.length_b   1.000
_cell.length_c   1.000
_cell.angle_alpha   90.00
_cell.angle_beta   90.00
_cell.angle_gamma   90.00
#
_symmetry.space_group_name_H-M   'P 1'
#
loop_
_entity.id
_entity.type
_entity.pdbx_description
1 polymer ?
#
loop_
_entity_poly.entity_id
_entity_poly.type
_entity_poly.pdbx_seq_one_letter_code
_entity_poly.pdbx_strand_id
1 'polypeptide(L)'
;MMNFLKFVQRFKHRAYVVLPSLLAASALFLSLESSESRAQPVDGTQTLVFLRHAEKPAGGLGQLNCQGLNRAIDLATLLPEKFGKANYVFAANPTRNVEEGELDNSYSYIRPLMTISPSAIKLGLPVNINFSANDTSDLADELLHDKYHNAVIYTAWSHGYLPELINKVAGEAVGKKQKITEDWESSDYDSLFVLTLTWHNGKASLQSHSYKQGLDNGRETCPT
;
A
#
# COMPACT_ATOMS: atom_id res chain seq x y z
N MET A 1 48.69 67.84 -1.04
CA MET A 1 49.20 66.68 -0.26
C MET A 1 48.00 65.91 0.28
N MET A 2 47.62 64.80 -0.36
CA MET A 2 46.42 64.04 -0.01
C MET A 2 46.78 63.02 1.08
N ASN A 3 46.11 63.10 2.22
CA ASN A 3 46.48 62.39 3.44
C ASN A 3 46.12 60.90 3.34
N PHE A 4 47.10 60.07 2.92
CA PHE A 4 46.94 58.64 2.59
C PHE A 4 46.30 57.81 3.71
N LEU A 5 46.48 58.18 4.98
CA LEU A 5 45.85 57.48 6.11
C LEU A 5 44.32 57.57 6.10
N LYS A 6 43.73 58.71 5.68
CA LYS A 6 42.26 58.86 5.64
C LYS A 6 41.61 58.01 4.55
N PHE A 7 42.35 57.70 3.48
CA PHE A 7 41.86 56.88 2.36
C PHE A 7 41.82 55.39 2.72
N VAL A 8 42.86 54.88 3.39
CA VAL A 8 42.94 53.49 3.85
C VAL A 8 41.91 53.19 4.95
N GLN A 9 41.66 54.14 5.86
CA GLN A 9 40.67 53.98 6.92
C GLN A 9 39.22 53.96 6.39
N ARG A 10 38.92 54.76 5.35
CA ARG A 10 37.63 54.73 4.63
C ARG A 10 37.40 53.41 3.88
N PHE A 11 38.45 52.82 3.29
CA PHE A 11 38.36 51.52 2.61
C PHE A 11 38.10 50.37 3.59
N LYS A 12 38.77 50.37 4.74
CA LYS A 12 38.51 49.37 5.80
C LYS A 12 37.07 49.47 6.33
N HIS A 13 36.58 50.68 6.61
CA HIS A 13 35.19 50.85 7.08
C HIS A 13 34.14 50.41 6.05
N ARG A 14 34.35 50.67 4.76
CA ARG A 14 33.46 50.17 3.70
C ARG A 14 33.48 48.64 3.61
N ALA A 15 34.64 48.01 3.72
CA ALA A 15 34.73 46.55 3.71
C ALA A 15 34.03 45.89 4.91
N TYR A 16 34.13 46.49 6.11
CA TYR A 16 33.42 46.01 7.32
C TYR A 16 31.89 46.16 7.25
N VAL A 17 31.35 47.01 6.37
CA VAL A 17 29.89 47.19 6.22
C VAL A 17 29.37 46.40 5.02
N VAL A 18 30.10 46.39 3.90
CA VAL A 18 29.66 45.78 2.63
C VAL A 18 29.69 44.25 2.69
N LEU A 19 30.68 43.65 3.35
CA LEU A 19 30.79 42.19 3.45
C LEU A 19 29.65 41.55 4.29
N PRO A 20 29.31 42.03 5.50
CA PRO A 20 28.19 41.48 6.25
C PRO A 20 26.83 41.79 5.61
N SER A 21 26.68 42.90 4.88
CA SER A 21 25.43 43.19 4.16
C SER A 21 25.24 42.31 2.92
N LEU A 22 26.30 41.95 2.20
CA LEU A 22 26.24 40.94 1.13
C LEU A 22 25.93 39.54 1.66
N LEU A 23 26.52 39.14 2.80
CA LEU A 23 26.21 37.86 3.45
C LEU A 23 24.76 37.82 3.96
N ALA A 24 24.26 38.91 4.57
CA ALA A 24 22.88 39.02 5.00
C ALA A 24 21.88 38.98 3.83
N ALA A 25 22.19 39.67 2.73
CA ALA A 25 21.37 39.62 1.51
C ALA A 25 21.34 38.20 0.91
N SER A 26 22.48 37.52 0.86
CA SER A 26 22.56 36.13 0.35
C SER A 26 21.76 35.15 1.22
N ALA A 27 21.79 35.32 2.55
CA ALA A 27 20.98 34.53 3.47
C ALA A 27 19.47 34.80 3.32
N LEU A 28 19.08 36.04 3.02
CA LEU A 28 17.69 36.43 2.72
C LEU A 28 17.20 35.84 1.38
N PHE A 29 18.06 35.75 0.37
CA PHE A 29 17.73 35.10 -0.90
C PHE A 29 17.56 33.58 -0.75
N LEU A 30 18.45 32.92 0.00
CA LEU A 30 18.36 31.47 0.28
C LEU A 30 17.14 31.07 1.14
N SER A 31 16.62 32.01 1.95
CA SER A 31 15.39 31.77 2.74
C SER A 31 14.10 32.08 1.97
N LEU A 32 14.17 32.79 0.84
CA LEU A 32 13.04 32.96 -0.08
C LEU A 32 12.80 31.73 -0.97
N GLU A 33 13.84 30.94 -1.23
CA GLU A 33 13.77 29.72 -2.05
C GLU A 33 13.39 28.46 -1.26
N SER A 34 13.37 28.50 0.08
CA SER A 34 12.82 27.43 0.91
C SER A 34 11.29 27.50 0.95
N SER A 35 10.64 27.45 -0.22
CA SER A 35 9.24 27.04 -0.25
C SER A 35 9.22 25.56 0.06
N GLU A 36 8.84 25.18 1.28
CA GLU A 36 8.37 23.82 1.54
C GLU A 36 7.32 23.52 0.48
N SER A 37 7.63 22.65 -0.48
CA SER A 37 6.65 22.08 -1.38
C SER A 37 5.72 21.22 -0.53
N ARG A 38 4.77 21.86 0.17
CA ARG A 38 3.66 21.17 0.82
C ARG A 38 2.80 20.65 -0.32
N ALA A 39 3.05 19.39 -0.71
CA ALA A 39 2.15 18.66 -1.57
C ALA A 39 0.74 18.87 -1.02
N GLN A 40 -0.13 19.46 -1.83
CA GLN A 40 -1.53 19.61 -1.45
C GLN A 40 -2.11 18.20 -1.33
N PRO A 41 -2.87 17.90 -0.26
CA PRO A 41 -3.49 16.59 -0.12
C PRO A 41 -4.30 16.23 -1.36
N VAL A 42 -4.20 14.98 -1.80
CA VAL A 42 -4.96 14.48 -2.94
C VAL A 42 -6.36 14.07 -2.48
N ASP A 43 -7.37 14.73 -3.03
CA ASP A 43 -8.78 14.36 -2.87
C ASP A 43 -9.13 13.21 -3.82
N GLY A 44 -10.07 12.35 -3.43
CA GLY A 44 -10.52 11.26 -4.27
C GLY A 44 -11.26 10.15 -3.52
N THR A 45 -11.63 9.12 -4.27
CA THR A 45 -12.18 7.90 -3.70
C THR A 45 -11.20 6.76 -3.90
N GLN A 46 -10.74 6.20 -2.79
CA GLN A 46 -9.89 5.02 -2.75
C GLN A 46 -10.73 3.79 -2.39
N THR A 47 -10.63 2.73 -3.18
CA THR A 47 -11.31 1.46 -2.94
C THR A 47 -10.27 0.37 -2.70
N LEU A 48 -10.20 -0.12 -1.47
CA LEU A 48 -9.29 -1.18 -1.05
C LEU A 48 -10.04 -2.50 -0.99
N VAL A 49 -9.73 -3.44 -1.89
CA VAL A 49 -10.33 -4.77 -1.96
C VAL A 49 -9.35 -5.78 -1.37
N PHE A 50 -9.65 -6.24 -0.16
CA PHE A 50 -8.88 -7.26 0.53
C PHE A 50 -9.47 -8.64 0.29
N LEU A 51 -8.61 -9.57 -0.09
CA LEU A 51 -8.96 -10.97 -0.29
C LEU A 51 -7.90 -11.88 0.32
N ARG A 52 -8.34 -13.02 0.84
CA ARG A 52 -7.44 -14.11 1.19
C ARG A 52 -6.89 -14.75 -0.08
N HIS A 53 -5.70 -15.34 0.00
CA HIS A 53 -5.28 -16.33 -0.99
C HIS A 53 -6.36 -17.41 -1.23
N ALA A 54 -6.41 -17.95 -2.44
CA ALA A 54 -7.33 -19.02 -2.82
C ALA A 54 -6.97 -20.37 -2.19
N GLU A 55 -7.74 -21.40 -2.50
CA GLU A 55 -7.66 -22.73 -1.92
C GLU A 55 -6.26 -23.35 -2.04
N LYS A 56 -5.84 -23.98 -0.95
CA LYS A 56 -4.53 -24.64 -0.83
C LYS A 56 -4.69 -26.14 -0.61
N PRO A 57 -3.66 -26.96 -0.89
CA PRO A 57 -3.67 -28.37 -0.52
C PRO A 57 -3.89 -28.57 0.98
N ALA A 58 -4.55 -29.68 1.36
CA ALA A 58 -4.78 -30.02 2.77
C ALA A 58 -3.46 -30.06 3.56
N GLY A 59 -2.42 -30.69 2.98
CA GLY A 59 -1.10 -30.76 3.58
C GLY A 59 -0.36 -29.43 3.67
N GLY A 60 -0.82 -28.36 3.01
CA GLY A 60 -0.16 -27.05 2.96
C GLY A 60 1.23 -27.13 2.32
N LEU A 61 1.37 -26.57 1.13
CA LEU A 61 2.62 -26.66 0.35
C LEU A 61 3.13 -25.28 -0.06
N GLY A 62 2.75 -24.23 0.68
CA GLY A 62 3.05 -22.84 0.28
C GLY A 62 2.25 -22.32 -0.93
N GLN A 63 1.66 -23.21 -1.74
CA GLN A 63 1.02 -22.95 -3.03
C GLN A 63 -0.48 -23.25 -3.06
N LEU A 64 -1.12 -22.94 -4.19
CA LEU A 64 -2.54 -23.25 -4.45
C LEU A 64 -2.74 -24.71 -4.88
N ASN A 65 -3.94 -25.25 -4.65
CA ASN A 65 -4.39 -26.46 -5.33
C ASN A 65 -5.07 -26.10 -6.67
N CYS A 66 -5.52 -27.11 -7.44
CA CYS A 66 -6.19 -26.87 -8.72
C CYS A 66 -7.47 -26.03 -8.58
N GLN A 67 -8.25 -26.22 -7.51
CA GLN A 67 -9.44 -25.40 -7.22
C GLN A 67 -9.09 -23.94 -6.98
N GLY A 68 -8.04 -23.69 -6.20
CA GLY A 68 -7.55 -22.33 -5.94
C GLY A 68 -6.98 -21.67 -7.19
N LEU A 69 -6.35 -22.43 -8.09
CA LEU A 69 -5.92 -21.93 -9.38
C LEU A 69 -7.11 -21.56 -10.28
N ASN A 70 -8.19 -22.36 -10.29
CA ASN A 70 -9.42 -22.02 -10.99
C ASN A 70 -10.05 -20.73 -10.42
N ARG A 71 -10.17 -20.62 -9.09
CA ARG A 71 -10.64 -19.40 -8.42
C ARG A 71 -9.79 -18.19 -8.80
N ALA A 72 -8.46 -18.32 -8.81
CA ALA A 72 -7.54 -17.25 -9.20
C ALA A 72 -7.79 -16.75 -10.63
N ILE A 73 -8.09 -17.65 -11.56
CA ILE A 73 -8.45 -17.31 -12.95
C ILE A 73 -9.80 -16.59 -13.00
N ASP A 74 -10.81 -17.08 -12.26
CA ASP A 74 -12.14 -16.46 -12.22
C ASP A 74 -12.11 -15.05 -11.61
N LEU A 75 -11.27 -14.83 -10.60
CA LEU A 75 -11.04 -13.52 -9.98
C LEU A 75 -10.57 -12.46 -10.97
N ALA A 76 -9.85 -12.85 -12.03
CA ALA A 76 -9.42 -11.92 -13.08
C ALA A 76 -10.59 -11.31 -13.85
N THR A 77 -11.76 -11.93 -13.82
CA THR A 77 -13.00 -11.39 -14.38
C THR A 77 -13.86 -10.76 -13.29
N LEU A 78 -14.05 -11.47 -12.17
CA LEU A 78 -14.97 -11.05 -11.11
C LEU A 78 -14.58 -9.71 -10.46
N LEU A 79 -13.30 -9.54 -10.10
CA LEU A 79 -12.87 -8.34 -9.39
C LEU A 79 -13.10 -7.05 -10.19
N PRO A 80 -12.68 -6.94 -11.47
CA PRO A 80 -12.91 -5.72 -12.24
C PRO A 80 -14.38 -5.48 -12.59
N GLU A 81 -15.20 -6.52 -12.73
CA GLU A 81 -16.65 -6.37 -12.94
C GLU A 81 -17.34 -5.80 -11.70
N LYS A 82 -16.91 -6.22 -10.50
CA LYS A 82 -17.56 -5.85 -9.24
C LYS A 82 -17.06 -4.54 -8.64
N PHE A 83 -15.77 -4.24 -8.79
CA PHE A 83 -15.11 -3.11 -8.11
C PHE A 83 -14.43 -2.12 -9.07
N GLY A 84 -14.52 -2.36 -10.38
CA GLY A 84 -13.76 -1.61 -11.38
C GLY A 84 -12.31 -2.10 -11.48
N LYS A 85 -11.63 -1.76 -12.58
CA LYS A 85 -10.23 -2.17 -12.81
C LYS A 85 -9.32 -1.63 -11.71
N ALA A 86 -8.49 -2.48 -11.13
CA ALA A 86 -7.45 -2.04 -10.22
C ALA A 86 -6.49 -1.05 -10.92
N ASN A 87 -5.95 -0.13 -10.12
CA ASN A 87 -4.80 0.70 -10.46
C ASN A 87 -3.51 0.11 -9.88
N TYR A 88 -3.62 -0.60 -8.75
CA TYR A 88 -2.50 -1.23 -8.06
C TYR A 88 -2.89 -2.61 -7.52
N VAL A 89 -1.91 -3.51 -7.45
CA VAL A 89 -2.09 -4.88 -6.97
C VAL A 89 -0.99 -5.23 -5.97
N PHE A 90 -1.37 -5.80 -4.84
CA PHE A 90 -0.47 -6.23 -3.77
C PHE A 90 -0.65 -7.72 -3.47
N ALA A 91 0.46 -8.37 -3.16
CA ALA A 91 0.47 -9.72 -2.60
C ALA A 91 1.57 -9.84 -1.55
N ALA A 92 1.40 -10.76 -0.59
CA ALA A 92 2.44 -11.03 0.39
C ALA A 92 3.74 -11.50 -0.28
N ASN A 93 4.87 -11.03 0.24
CA ASN A 93 6.19 -11.37 -0.26
C ASN A 93 6.42 -12.89 -0.22
N PRO A 94 6.63 -13.54 -1.39
CA PRO A 94 6.81 -14.99 -1.46
C PRO A 94 8.12 -15.49 -0.86
N THR A 95 9.09 -14.62 -0.53
CA THR A 95 10.35 -15.03 0.12
C THR A 95 10.15 -15.44 1.58
N ARG A 96 9.00 -15.11 2.19
CA ARG A 96 8.61 -15.62 3.50
C ARG A 96 8.26 -17.10 3.39
N ASN A 97 8.67 -17.89 4.37
CA ASN A 97 8.19 -19.27 4.50
C ASN A 97 6.98 -19.39 5.44
N VAL A 98 6.23 -20.45 5.25
CA VAL A 98 5.19 -20.93 6.16
C VAL A 98 5.49 -22.38 6.50
N GLU A 99 5.33 -22.73 7.78
CA GLU A 99 5.46 -24.10 8.26
C GLU A 99 4.08 -24.76 8.16
N GLU A 100 3.98 -25.83 7.36
CA GLU A 100 2.72 -26.54 7.12
C GLU A 100 2.92 -28.06 6.94
N GLY A 101 1.82 -28.79 7.14
CA GLY A 101 1.77 -30.25 6.97
C GLY A 101 2.09 -31.00 8.24
N GLU A 102 1.99 -32.33 8.19
CA GLU A 102 2.17 -33.20 9.38
C GLU A 102 3.56 -33.10 10.01
N LEU A 103 4.55 -32.65 9.24
CA LEU A 103 5.95 -32.54 9.66
C LEU A 103 6.40 -31.08 9.85
N ASP A 104 5.48 -30.11 9.79
CA ASP A 104 5.79 -28.67 9.83
C ASP A 104 6.94 -28.31 8.88
N ASN A 105 6.81 -28.71 7.61
CA ASN A 105 7.81 -28.42 6.60
C ASN A 105 7.72 -26.94 6.19
N SER A 106 8.89 -26.36 5.90
CA SER A 106 9.01 -24.97 5.49
C SER A 106 8.81 -24.82 3.98
N TYR A 107 7.77 -24.08 3.57
CA TYR A 107 7.48 -23.80 2.16
C TYR A 107 7.42 -22.30 1.90
N SER A 108 7.90 -21.86 0.73
CA SER A 108 7.72 -20.47 0.29
C SER A 108 6.23 -20.13 0.18
N TYR A 109 5.82 -19.00 0.76
CA TYR A 109 4.42 -18.58 0.87
C TYR A 109 3.92 -17.92 -0.42
N ILE A 110 3.94 -18.67 -1.53
CA ILE A 110 3.66 -18.15 -2.88
C ILE A 110 2.16 -17.98 -3.18
N ARG A 111 1.29 -18.62 -2.40
CA ARG A 111 -0.16 -18.69 -2.68
C ARG A 111 -0.88 -17.33 -2.82
N PRO A 112 -0.59 -16.26 -2.06
CA PRO A 112 -1.25 -14.96 -2.29
C PRO A 112 -0.86 -14.37 -3.65
N LEU A 113 0.42 -14.47 -4.02
CA LEU A 113 0.90 -14.02 -5.32
C LEU A 113 0.23 -14.82 -6.45
N MET A 114 0.17 -16.15 -6.34
CA MET A 114 -0.52 -17.00 -7.33
C MET A 114 -2.01 -16.64 -7.45
N THR A 115 -2.66 -16.26 -6.35
CA THR A 115 -4.10 -15.93 -6.34
C THR A 115 -4.40 -14.68 -7.17
N ILE A 116 -3.60 -13.63 -7.03
CA ILE A 116 -3.89 -12.35 -7.67
C ILE A 116 -3.21 -12.17 -9.03
N SER A 117 -2.19 -12.97 -9.33
CA SER A 117 -1.42 -12.87 -10.58
C SER A 117 -2.29 -12.91 -11.84
N PRO A 118 -3.30 -13.79 -12.01
CA PRO A 118 -4.15 -13.76 -13.20
C PRO A 118 -4.90 -12.43 -13.37
N SER A 119 -5.36 -11.83 -12.26
CA SER A 119 -6.00 -10.50 -12.28
C SER A 119 -5.02 -9.41 -12.71
N ALA A 120 -3.79 -9.41 -12.16
CA ALA A 120 -2.75 -8.45 -12.52
C ALA A 120 -2.33 -8.58 -13.99
N ILE A 121 -2.15 -9.82 -14.48
CA ILE A 121 -1.82 -10.12 -15.88
C ILE A 121 -2.90 -9.58 -16.81
N LYS A 122 -4.19 -9.87 -16.53
CA LYS A 122 -5.30 -9.42 -17.37
C LYS A 122 -5.44 -7.89 -17.39
N LEU A 123 -5.04 -7.22 -16.32
CA LEU A 123 -5.04 -5.75 -16.22
C LEU A 123 -3.75 -5.10 -16.73
N GLY A 124 -2.70 -5.87 -17.03
CA GLY A 124 -1.40 -5.35 -17.45
C GLY A 124 -0.64 -4.63 -16.34
N LEU A 125 -0.81 -5.05 -15.08
CA LEU A 125 -0.24 -4.40 -13.90
C LEU A 125 0.87 -5.23 -13.26
N PRO A 126 1.90 -4.60 -12.66
CA PRO A 126 2.82 -5.30 -11.76
C PRO A 126 2.11 -5.65 -10.44
N VAL A 127 2.65 -6.65 -9.74
CA VAL A 127 2.25 -6.98 -8.37
C VAL A 127 3.34 -6.47 -7.41
N ASN A 128 2.96 -5.61 -6.47
CA ASN A 128 3.84 -5.19 -5.38
C ASN A 128 3.93 -6.32 -4.34
N ILE A 129 5.15 -6.80 -4.11
CA ILE A 129 5.47 -7.90 -3.20
C ILE A 129 6.48 -7.48 -2.12
N ASN A 130 6.59 -6.19 -1.82
CA ASN A 130 7.62 -5.67 -0.92
C ASN A 130 7.38 -6.01 0.56
N PHE A 131 6.17 -6.43 0.92
CA PHE A 131 5.73 -6.62 2.31
C PHE A 131 5.49 -8.10 2.60
N SER A 132 6.06 -8.63 3.67
CA SER A 132 5.81 -9.98 4.16
C SER A 132 4.43 -10.07 4.81
N ALA A 133 3.88 -11.28 4.94
CA ALA A 133 2.51 -11.48 5.43
C ALA A 133 2.21 -10.82 6.80
N ASN A 134 3.22 -10.70 7.67
CA ASN A 134 3.13 -10.10 8.99
C ASN A 134 3.54 -8.61 9.04
N ASP A 135 3.91 -8.00 7.90
CA ASP A 135 4.26 -6.58 7.79
C ASP A 135 2.99 -5.73 7.60
N THR A 136 1.95 -6.07 8.37
CA THR A 136 0.62 -5.43 8.35
C THR A 136 0.71 -3.94 8.61
N SER A 137 1.66 -3.52 9.46
CA SER A 137 1.85 -2.11 9.78
C SER A 137 2.36 -1.32 8.59
N ASP A 138 3.48 -1.77 8.01
CA ASP A 138 4.14 -1.09 6.90
C ASP A 138 3.26 -1.09 5.64
N LEU A 139 2.48 -2.17 5.43
CA LEU A 139 1.51 -2.21 4.33
C LEU A 139 0.33 -1.25 4.57
N ALA A 140 -0.14 -1.08 5.81
CA ALA A 140 -1.19 -0.10 6.10
C ALA A 140 -0.72 1.32 5.81
N ASP A 141 0.49 1.67 6.28
CA ASP A 141 1.12 2.97 6.01
C ASP A 141 1.28 3.23 4.51
N GLU A 142 1.76 2.22 3.76
CA GLU A 142 1.87 2.30 2.30
C GLU A 142 0.51 2.56 1.66
N LEU A 143 -0.53 1.79 2.00
CA LEU A 143 -1.87 1.92 1.41
C LEU A 143 -2.51 3.28 1.67
N LEU A 144 -2.07 4.04 2.67
CA LEU A 144 -2.60 5.37 3.00
C LEU A 144 -1.79 6.53 2.40
N HIS A 145 -0.82 6.24 1.52
CA HIS A 145 -0.08 7.29 0.82
C HIS A 145 -0.94 7.99 -0.24
N ASP A 146 -0.81 9.31 -0.38
CA ASP A 146 -1.52 10.18 -1.34
C ASP A 146 -1.66 9.65 -2.77
N LYS A 147 -0.67 8.89 -3.28
CA LYS A 147 -0.70 8.27 -4.61
C LYS A 147 -1.85 7.26 -4.81
N TYR A 148 -2.49 6.85 -3.72
CA TYR A 148 -3.58 5.88 -3.69
C TYR A 148 -4.96 6.49 -3.44
N HIS A 149 -5.08 7.78 -3.13
CA HIS A 149 -6.34 8.40 -2.68
C HIS A 149 -7.46 8.44 -3.75
N ASN A 150 -7.14 8.17 -5.01
CA ASN A 150 -8.11 8.06 -6.11
C ASN A 150 -7.89 6.78 -6.94
N ALA A 151 -7.79 5.64 -6.25
CA ALA A 151 -7.42 4.37 -6.87
C ALA A 151 -8.23 3.18 -6.34
N VAL A 152 -8.43 2.18 -7.20
CA VAL A 152 -8.86 0.83 -6.82
C VAL A 152 -7.63 -0.04 -6.60
N ILE A 153 -7.56 -0.74 -5.47
CA ILE A 153 -6.40 -1.56 -5.08
C ILE A 153 -6.88 -2.95 -4.71
N TYR A 154 -6.26 -3.98 -5.29
CA TYR A 154 -6.50 -5.36 -4.91
C TYR A 154 -5.34 -5.89 -4.05
N THR A 155 -5.65 -6.50 -2.92
CA THR A 155 -4.67 -6.99 -1.95
C THR A 155 -4.94 -8.43 -1.57
N ALA A 156 -4.14 -9.37 -2.10
CA ALA A 156 -4.23 -10.79 -1.76
C ALA A 156 -3.28 -11.17 -0.63
N TRP A 157 -3.81 -11.77 0.44
CA TRP A 157 -3.05 -11.92 1.68
C TRP A 157 -3.40 -13.18 2.49
N SER A 158 -2.84 -13.29 3.70
CA SER A 158 -3.15 -14.35 4.67
C SER A 158 -4.39 -14.02 5.49
N HIS A 159 -5.28 -14.99 5.67
CA HIS A 159 -6.45 -14.84 6.55
C HIS A 159 -6.06 -14.47 7.99
N GLY A 160 -4.94 -15.00 8.50
CA GLY A 160 -4.49 -14.71 9.87
C GLY A 160 -3.97 -13.29 10.09
N TYR A 161 -3.65 -12.53 9.03
CA TYR A 161 -3.13 -11.16 9.13
C TYR A 161 -4.08 -10.11 8.54
N LEU A 162 -5.07 -10.53 7.76
CA LEU A 162 -6.05 -9.63 7.14
C LEU A 162 -6.86 -8.83 8.16
N PRO A 163 -7.39 -9.41 9.26
CA PRO A 163 -8.13 -8.64 10.24
C PRO A 163 -7.32 -7.49 10.85
N GLU A 164 -6.05 -7.75 11.17
CA GLU A 164 -5.14 -6.73 11.69
C GLU A 164 -4.90 -5.61 10.66
N LEU A 165 -4.54 -5.98 9.42
CA LEU A 165 -4.31 -5.03 8.33
C LEU A 165 -5.53 -4.14 8.07
N ILE A 166 -6.72 -4.74 7.93
CA ILE A 166 -7.97 -4.03 7.63
C ILE A 166 -8.31 -3.05 8.76
N ASN A 167 -8.24 -3.49 10.02
CA ASN A 167 -8.52 -2.64 11.16
C ASN A 167 -7.52 -1.51 11.31
N LYS A 168 -6.25 -1.76 10.99
CA LYS A 168 -5.19 -0.75 11.04
C LYS A 168 -5.39 0.33 9.99
N VAL A 169 -5.55 -0.07 8.72
CA VAL A 169 -5.87 0.86 7.60
C VAL A 169 -7.10 1.70 7.94
N ALA A 170 -8.19 1.05 8.39
CA ALA A 170 -9.42 1.73 8.77
C ALA A 170 -9.18 2.72 9.92
N GLY A 171 -8.39 2.34 10.93
CA GLY A 171 -8.11 3.15 12.10
C GLY A 171 -7.24 4.37 11.83
N GLU A 172 -6.20 4.19 11.01
CA GLU A 172 -5.26 5.24 10.62
C GLU A 172 -5.92 6.25 9.67
N ALA A 173 -6.69 5.78 8.68
CA ALA A 173 -7.40 6.65 7.73
C ALA A 173 -8.34 7.65 8.43
N VAL A 174 -9.05 7.20 9.47
CA VAL A 174 -10.06 8.02 10.19
C VAL A 174 -9.55 8.60 11.52
N GLY A 175 -8.28 8.34 11.89
CA GLY A 175 -7.65 8.86 13.11
C GLY A 175 -8.22 8.32 14.43
N LYS A 176 -8.89 7.17 14.42
CA LYS A 176 -9.41 6.50 15.64
C LYS A 176 -9.55 5.01 15.42
N LYS A 177 -9.36 4.20 16.46
CA LYS A 177 -9.48 2.73 16.40
C LYS A 177 -10.80 2.30 15.74
N GLN A 178 -10.69 1.37 14.79
CA GLN A 178 -11.81 0.70 14.13
C GLN A 178 -11.75 -0.80 14.39
N LYS A 179 -12.91 -1.45 14.41
CA LYS A 179 -13.05 -2.90 14.52
C LYS A 179 -13.99 -3.38 13.41
N ILE A 180 -13.44 -3.48 12.21
CA ILE A 180 -14.15 -3.86 10.98
C ILE A 180 -14.35 -5.38 10.93
N THR A 181 -13.31 -6.14 11.29
CA THR A 181 -13.36 -7.60 11.35
C THR A 181 -12.43 -8.11 12.44
N GLU A 182 -12.78 -9.21 13.10
CA GLU A 182 -12.04 -9.77 14.23
C GLU A 182 -11.29 -11.05 13.85
N ASP A 183 -11.88 -11.83 12.94
CA ASP A 183 -11.36 -13.09 12.48
C ASP A 183 -11.69 -13.29 11.01
N TRP A 184 -10.88 -14.12 10.35
CA TRP A 184 -11.14 -14.59 9.02
C TRP A 184 -10.94 -16.11 9.01
N GLU A 185 -12.08 -16.80 9.02
CA GLU A 185 -12.14 -18.26 9.13
C GLU A 185 -11.20 -18.95 8.15
N SER A 186 -10.48 -19.96 8.63
CA SER A 186 -9.48 -20.69 7.83
C SER A 186 -10.10 -21.49 6.67
N SER A 187 -11.41 -21.70 6.65
CA SER A 187 -12.15 -22.29 5.54
C SER A 187 -12.77 -21.26 4.58
N ASP A 188 -12.79 -19.97 4.95
CA ASP A 188 -13.41 -18.92 4.14
C ASP A 188 -12.43 -18.38 3.09
N TYR A 189 -12.55 -18.90 1.87
CA TYR A 189 -11.82 -18.45 0.68
C TYR A 189 -12.63 -17.45 -0.16
N ASP A 190 -13.90 -17.25 0.19
CA ASP A 190 -14.89 -16.57 -0.66
C ASP A 190 -15.18 -15.13 -0.24
N SER A 191 -14.96 -14.81 1.04
CA SER A 191 -15.12 -13.44 1.51
C SER A 191 -14.17 -12.48 0.83
N LEU A 192 -14.65 -11.25 0.66
CA LEU A 192 -13.87 -10.06 0.34
C LEU A 192 -14.25 -8.99 1.36
N PHE A 193 -13.26 -8.27 1.88
CA PHE A 193 -13.50 -7.08 2.67
C PHE A 193 -13.10 -5.87 1.84
N VAL A 194 -14.02 -4.93 1.69
CA VAL A 194 -13.79 -3.72 0.90
C VAL A 194 -13.92 -2.50 1.78
N LEU A 195 -12.87 -1.69 1.81
CA LEU A 195 -12.89 -0.36 2.42
C LEU A 195 -12.95 0.68 1.31
N THR A 196 -13.93 1.58 1.39
CA THR A 196 -14.00 2.78 0.55
C THR A 196 -13.65 3.98 1.42
N LEU A 197 -12.54 4.63 1.09
CA LEU A 197 -12.05 5.84 1.73
C LEU A 197 -12.31 7.02 0.81
N THR A 198 -13.11 7.99 1.27
CA THR A 198 -13.31 9.25 0.54
C THR A 198 -12.45 10.31 1.19
N TRP A 199 -11.40 10.72 0.49
CA TRP A 199 -10.39 11.68 0.92
C TRP A 199 -10.79 13.10 0.53
N HIS A 200 -10.73 14.00 1.50
CA HIS A 200 -10.91 15.44 1.29
C HIS A 200 -10.01 16.23 2.24
N ASN A 201 -9.09 17.03 1.68
CA ASN A 201 -8.11 17.83 2.42
C ASN A 201 -7.34 17.00 3.48
N GLY A 202 -6.86 15.81 3.08
CA GLY A 202 -6.05 14.92 3.93
C GLY A 202 -6.83 14.20 5.03
N LYS A 203 -8.16 14.25 5.01
CA LYS A 203 -9.03 13.50 5.92
C LYS A 203 -9.85 12.49 5.15
N ALA A 204 -9.91 11.25 5.61
CA ALA A 204 -10.76 10.22 5.04
C ALA A 204 -12.07 10.08 5.81
N SER A 205 -13.15 9.84 5.09
CA SER A 205 -14.33 9.14 5.62
C SER A 205 -14.31 7.69 5.14
N LEU A 206 -14.79 6.77 5.97
CA LEU A 206 -14.69 5.32 5.73
C LEU A 206 -16.08 4.68 5.57
N GLN A 207 -16.21 3.83 4.56
CA GLN A 207 -17.27 2.84 4.44
C GLN A 207 -16.63 1.45 4.31
N SER A 208 -17.20 0.45 4.99
CA SER A 208 -16.71 -0.93 4.93
C SER A 208 -17.83 -1.88 4.56
N HIS A 209 -17.56 -2.81 3.65
CA HIS A 209 -18.50 -3.84 3.24
C HIS A 209 -17.81 -5.20 3.11
N SER A 210 -18.53 -6.26 3.49
CA SER A 210 -18.14 -7.64 3.20
C SER A 210 -18.94 -8.14 2.00
N TYR A 211 -18.27 -8.82 1.09
CA TYR A 211 -18.86 -9.44 -0.09
C TYR A 211 -18.48 -10.91 -0.16
N LYS A 212 -19.29 -11.68 -0.88
CA LYS A 212 -18.95 -13.02 -1.34
C LYS A 212 -18.50 -12.99 -2.80
N GLN A 213 -17.48 -13.77 -3.14
CA GLN A 213 -17.07 -14.01 -4.53
C GLN A 213 -18.09 -14.93 -5.21
N GLY A 214 -18.69 -15.87 -4.47
CA GLY A 214 -19.59 -16.87 -5.03
C GLY A 214 -18.85 -17.92 -5.87
N LEU A 215 -17.60 -18.21 -5.51
CA LEU A 215 -16.73 -19.17 -6.22
C LEU A 215 -16.46 -20.44 -5.39
N ASP A 216 -17.08 -20.57 -4.21
CA ASP A 216 -17.02 -21.81 -3.41
C ASP A 216 -17.53 -23.03 -4.19
N ASN A 217 -16.94 -24.19 -3.88
CA ASN A 217 -17.21 -25.47 -4.55
C ASN A 217 -16.92 -25.45 -6.06
N GLY A 218 -15.95 -24.63 -6.48
CA GLY A 218 -15.42 -24.61 -7.85
C GLY A 218 -14.75 -25.94 -8.24
N ARG A 219 -14.41 -26.08 -9.53
CA ARG A 219 -13.81 -27.32 -10.07
C ARG A 219 -12.50 -27.67 -9.38
N GLU A 220 -12.32 -28.93 -9.05
CA GLU A 220 -11.09 -29.45 -8.43
C GLU A 220 -10.04 -29.93 -9.45
N THR A 221 -10.41 -30.12 -10.72
CA THR A 221 -9.45 -30.44 -11.77
C THR A 221 -8.71 -29.18 -12.22
N CYS A 222 -7.41 -29.29 -12.49
CA CYS A 222 -6.61 -28.16 -12.95
C CYS A 222 -7.12 -27.62 -14.30
N PRO A 223 -6.96 -26.32 -14.59
CA PRO A 223 -7.25 -25.75 -15.89
C PRO A 223 -6.47 -26.48 -17.01
N THR A 224 -7.11 -26.65 -18.16
CA THR A 224 -6.54 -27.22 -19.38
C THR A 224 -6.30 -26.17 -20.45
#